data_AF-X5DXQ2-F1
#
_entry.id   AF-X5DXQ2-F1
#
_cell.length_a   1.000
_cell.length_b   1.000
_cell.length_c   1.000
_cell.angle_alpha   90.00
_cell.angle_beta   90.00
_cell.angle_gamma   90.00
#
_symmetry.space_group_name_H-M   'P 1'
#
loop_
_entity.id
_entity.type
_entity.pdbx_description
1 polymer ?
#
loop_
_entity_poly.entity_id
_entity_poly.type
_entity_poly.pdbx_seq_one_letter_code
_entity_poly.pdbx_strand_id
1 'polypeptide(L)'
;MPTVFGIHPSQVRTTARELNEEASTVTAAAQVLAACVPAPSALPGGRTVSALAEGAGRISRTVDGEARVIEVLGIDLRSFADVVEFAEQDAVGSLSAPPTAPPAGVR
;
A
#
# COMPACT_ATOMS: atom_id res chain seq x y z
N MET A 1 -1.43 18.55 17.19
CA MET A 1 -0.38 18.33 18.20
C MET A 1 0.96 18.46 17.50
N PRO A 2 2.00 19.02 18.15
CA PRO A 2 3.35 18.97 17.60
C PRO A 2 3.79 17.51 17.43
N THR A 3 4.46 17.21 16.32
CA THR A 3 5.03 15.88 16.03
C THR A 3 6.49 15.89 16.47
N VAL A 4 6.90 14.88 17.24
CA VAL A 4 8.27 14.72 17.72
C VAL A 4 9.20 14.32 16.57
N PHE A 5 8.73 13.44 15.68
CA PHE A 5 9.50 12.92 14.55
C PHE A 5 9.23 13.65 13.23
N GLY A 6 8.39 14.69 13.22
CA GLY A 6 8.07 15.46 12.02
C GLY A 6 7.21 14.70 10.98
N ILE A 7 6.66 13.55 11.36
CA ILE A 7 5.78 12.73 10.52
C ILE A 7 4.35 12.87 11.03
N HIS A 8 3.38 13.01 10.13
CA HIS A 8 1.96 13.03 10.47
C HIS A 8 1.31 11.67 10.14
N PRO A 9 1.07 10.77 11.11
CA PRO A 9 0.46 9.46 10.86
C PRO A 9 -0.88 9.53 10.12
N SER A 10 -1.66 10.59 10.34
CA SER A 10 -2.92 10.82 9.64
C SER A 10 -2.73 11.03 8.14
N GLN A 11 -1.70 11.78 7.72
CA GLN A 11 -1.38 11.99 6.30
C GLN A 11 -0.92 10.69 5.65
N VAL A 12 -0.06 9.93 6.33
CA VAL A 12 0.40 8.61 5.86
C VAL A 12 -0.79 7.66 5.67
N ARG A 13 -1.75 7.64 6.60
CA ARG A 13 -2.97 6.82 6.49
C ARG A 13 -3.85 7.27 5.32
N THR A 14 -3.96 8.56 5.06
CA THR A 14 -4.67 9.07 3.87
C THR A 14 -4.02 8.56 2.60
N THR A 15 -2.70 8.69 2.45
CA THR A 15 -1.98 8.16 1.29
C THR A 15 -2.12 6.64 1.15
N ALA A 16 -2.02 5.90 2.26
CA ALA A 16 -2.24 4.44 2.26
C ALA A 16 -3.65 4.06 1.79
N ARG A 17 -4.66 4.86 2.11
CA ARG A 17 -6.04 4.65 1.65
C ARG A 17 -6.17 4.95 0.16
N GLU A 18 -5.62 6.06 -0.31
CA GLU A 18 -5.64 6.45 -1.73
C GLU A 18 -4.99 5.37 -2.60
N LEU A 19 -3.83 4.83 -2.19
CA LEU A 19 -3.17 3.73 -2.88
C LEU A 19 -4.04 2.46 -2.92
N ASN A 20 -4.73 2.12 -1.83
CA ASN A 20 -5.66 0.98 -1.85
C ASN A 20 -6.83 1.20 -2.82
N GLU A 21 -7.37 2.41 -2.91
CA GLU A 21 -8.43 2.76 -3.86
C GLU A 21 -7.92 2.68 -5.31
N GLU A 22 -6.67 3.10 -5.56
CA GLU A 22 -6.01 2.98 -6.86
C GLU A 22 -5.75 1.51 -7.23
N ALA A 23 -5.19 0.70 -6.33
CA ALA A 23 -4.96 -0.73 -6.53
C ALA A 23 -6.26 -1.47 -6.90
N SER A 24 -7.37 -1.14 -6.23
CA SER A 24 -8.70 -1.68 -6.55
C SER A 24 -9.13 -1.33 -7.98
N THR A 25 -8.92 -0.07 -8.38
CA THR A 25 -9.25 0.41 -9.73
C THR A 25 -8.41 -0.29 -10.81
N VAL A 26 -7.11 -0.43 -10.58
CA VAL A 26 -6.19 -1.14 -11.50
C VAL A 26 -6.55 -2.62 -11.60
N THR A 27 -6.88 -3.25 -10.48
CA THR A 27 -7.37 -4.65 -10.45
C THR A 27 -8.64 -4.81 -11.27
N ALA A 28 -9.61 -3.90 -11.13
CA ALA A 28 -10.83 -3.92 -11.91
C ALA A 28 -10.54 -3.76 -13.42
N ALA A 29 -9.61 -2.88 -13.79
CA ALA A 29 -9.18 -2.73 -15.19
C ALA A 29 -8.52 -4.02 -15.72
N ALA A 30 -7.67 -4.67 -14.93
CA ALA A 30 -7.05 -5.95 -15.30
C ALA A 30 -8.09 -7.05 -15.55
N GLN A 31 -9.15 -7.10 -14.73
CA GLN A 31 -10.26 -8.04 -14.89
C GLN A 31 -11.09 -7.77 -16.14
N VAL A 32 -11.39 -6.50 -16.44
CA VAL A 32 -12.07 -6.12 -17.68
C VAL A 32 -11.23 -6.51 -18.90
N LEU A 33 -9.93 -6.23 -18.87
CA LEU A 33 -9.00 -6.65 -19.92
C LEU A 33 -9.02 -8.17 -20.09
N ALA A 34 -8.94 -8.94 -19.01
CA ALA A 34 -9.00 -10.40 -19.05
C ALA A 34 -10.31 -10.91 -19.65
N ALA A 35 -11.44 -10.34 -19.25
CA ALA A 35 -12.77 -10.73 -19.72
C ALA A 35 -13.00 -10.41 -21.21
N CYS A 36 -12.38 -9.34 -21.71
CA CYS A 36 -12.45 -8.95 -23.11
C CYS A 36 -11.50 -9.73 -24.03
N VAL A 37 -10.66 -10.63 -23.48
CA VAL A 37 -9.77 -11.49 -24.29
C VAL A 37 -10.48 -12.81 -24.57
N PRO A 38 -11.00 -13.03 -25.79
CA PRO A 38 -11.56 -14.31 -26.19
C PRO A 38 -10.49 -15.41 -26.11
N ALA A 39 -10.92 -16.61 -25.71
CA ALA A 39 -10.04 -17.77 -25.68
C ALA A 39 -9.40 -17.98 -27.08
N PRO A 40 -8.08 -18.22 -27.18
CA PRO A 40 -7.40 -18.35 -28.47
C PRO A 40 -8.02 -19.43 -29.38
N SER A 41 -8.61 -20.47 -28.79
CA SER A 41 -9.31 -21.56 -29.48
C SER A 41 -10.68 -21.18 -30.04
N ALA A 42 -11.27 -20.07 -29.59
CA ALA A 42 -12.59 -19.59 -29.98
C ALA A 42 -12.55 -18.58 -31.15
N LEU A 43 -11.36 -18.23 -31.65
CA LEU A 43 -11.18 -17.16 -32.62
C LEU A 43 -10.90 -17.69 -34.03
N PRO A 44 -11.82 -17.49 -35.01
CA PRO A 44 -11.49 -17.70 -36.42
C PRO A 44 -10.52 -16.59 -36.86
N GLY A 45 -9.24 -16.94 -37.03
CA GLY A 45 -8.21 -15.93 -37.33
C GLY A 45 -6.77 -16.41 -37.37
N GLY A 46 -6.51 -17.69 -37.08
CA GLY A 46 -5.17 -18.27 -37.17
C GLY A 46 -4.16 -17.64 -36.21
N ARG A 47 -2.87 -17.80 -36.52
CA ARG A 47 -1.75 -17.48 -35.61
C ARG A 47 -1.75 -16.03 -35.11
N THR A 48 -2.14 -15.07 -35.94
CA THR A 48 -2.13 -13.63 -35.59
C THR A 48 -3.12 -13.31 -34.48
N VAL A 49 -4.33 -13.87 -34.54
CA VAL A 49 -5.36 -13.62 -33.53
C VAL A 49 -5.04 -14.35 -32.22
N SER A 50 -4.46 -15.55 -32.30
CA SER A 50 -3.93 -16.24 -31.11
C SER A 50 -2.82 -15.44 -30.43
N ALA A 51 -1.88 -14.87 -31.20
CA ALA A 51 -0.80 -14.04 -30.66
C ALA A 51 -1.32 -12.75 -30.00
N LEU A 52 -2.38 -12.14 -30.56
CA LEU A 52 -3.05 -10.99 -29.94
C LEU A 52 -3.70 -11.37 -28.60
N ALA A 53 -4.43 -12.49 -28.55
CA ALA A 53 -5.04 -12.98 -27.32
C ALA A 53 -4.00 -13.31 -26.24
N GLU A 54 -2.89 -13.95 -26.61
CA GLU A 54 -1.76 -14.19 -25.70
C GLU A 54 -1.13 -12.88 -25.21
N GLY A 55 -0.94 -11.91 -26.10
CA GLY A 55 -0.41 -10.59 -25.76
C GLY A 55 -1.29 -9.86 -24.75
N ALA A 56 -2.60 -9.83 -24.98
CA ALA A 56 -3.56 -9.21 -24.08
C ALA A 56 -3.63 -9.94 -22.72
N GLY A 57 -3.55 -11.28 -22.71
CA GLY A 57 -3.42 -12.05 -21.47
C GLY A 57 -2.13 -11.78 -20.70
N ARG A 58 -1.01 -11.52 -21.38
CA ARG A 58 0.24 -11.05 -20.74
C ARG A 58 0.03 -9.66 -20.11
N ILE A 59 -0.54 -8.71 -20.84
CA ILE A 59 -0.81 -7.36 -20.33
C ILE A 59 -1.70 -7.39 -19.10
N SER A 60 -2.82 -8.12 -19.15
CA SER A 60 -3.74 -8.25 -18.01
C SER A 60 -3.03 -8.76 -16.75
N ARG A 61 -2.16 -9.78 -16.87
CA ARG A 61 -1.37 -10.28 -15.74
C ARG A 61 -0.34 -9.27 -15.22
N THR A 62 0.29 -8.50 -16.10
CA THR A 62 1.21 -7.43 -15.67
C THR A 62 0.47 -6.36 -14.88
N VAL A 63 -0.68 -5.90 -15.37
CA VAL A 63 -1.51 -4.89 -14.71
C VAL A 63 -2.02 -5.38 -13.34
N ASP A 64 -2.43 -6.65 -13.25
CA ASP A 64 -2.81 -7.28 -11.97
C ASP A 64 -1.62 -7.33 -10.98
N GLY A 65 -0.42 -7.64 -11.48
CA GLY A 65 0.81 -7.60 -10.69
C GLY A 65 1.14 -6.20 -10.18
N GLU A 66 0.97 -5.16 -10.98
CA GLU A 66 1.16 -3.76 -10.57
C GLU A 66 0.14 -3.35 -9.49
N ALA A 67 -1.13 -3.72 -9.65
CA ALA A 67 -2.15 -3.49 -8.63
C ALA A 67 -1.75 -4.11 -7.28
N ARG A 68 -1.18 -5.32 -7.30
CA ARG A 68 -0.72 -6.00 -6.09
C ARG A 68 0.45 -5.29 -5.41
N VAL A 69 1.36 -4.69 -6.17
CA VAL A 69 2.47 -3.88 -5.61
C VAL A 69 1.92 -2.63 -4.90
N ILE A 70 0.95 -1.95 -5.52
CA ILE A 70 0.31 -0.76 -4.93
C ILE A 70 -0.41 -1.14 -3.62
N GLU A 71 -1.12 -2.27 -3.60
CA GLU A 71 -1.79 -2.77 -2.40
C GLU A 71 -0.80 -3.05 -1.25
N VAL A 72 0.33 -3.72 -1.55
CA VAL A 72 1.38 -3.98 -0.55
C VAL A 72 1.95 -2.68 0.00
N LEU A 73 2.21 -1.70 -0.86
CA LEU A 73 2.68 -0.38 -0.42
C LEU A 73 1.67 0.31 0.51
N GLY A 74 0.38 0.22 0.19
CA GLY A 74 -0.69 0.74 1.06
C GLY A 74 -0.74 0.06 2.43
N ILE A 75 -0.52 -1.25 2.49
CA ILE A 75 -0.43 -2.00 3.75
C ILE A 75 0.80 -1.56 4.56
N ASP A 76 1.96 -1.48 3.92
CA ASP A 76 3.22 -1.08 4.57
C ASP A 76 3.14 0.34 5.13
N LEU A 77 2.56 1.28 4.39
CA LEU A 77 2.35 2.65 4.87
C LEU A 77 1.41 2.70 6.08
N ARG A 78 0.38 1.84 6.13
CA ARG A 78 -0.51 1.76 7.28
C ARG A 78 0.22 1.23 8.51
N SER A 79 0.99 0.15 8.34
CA SER A 79 1.82 -0.40 9.42
C SER A 79 2.85 0.62 9.92
N PHE A 80 3.49 1.34 9.00
CA PHE A 80 4.39 2.44 9.34
C PHE A 80 3.71 3.54 10.14
N ALA A 81 2.51 3.97 9.72
CA ALA A 81 1.74 4.98 10.46
C ALA A 81 1.42 4.54 11.90
N ASP A 82 1.10 3.26 12.10
CA ASP A 82 0.81 2.70 13.43
C ASP A 82 2.07 2.71 14.32
N VAL A 83 3.22 2.32 13.77
CA VAL A 83 4.51 2.36 14.49
C VAL A 83 4.90 3.79 14.85
N VAL A 84 4.74 4.74 13.92
CA VAL A 84 5.05 6.15 14.18
C VAL A 84 4.11 6.73 15.23
N GLU A 85 2.81 6.46 15.17
CA GLU A 85 1.87 6.94 16.19
C GLU A 85 2.20 6.40 17.58
N PHE A 86 2.55 5.12 17.69
CA PHE A 86 2.99 4.53 18.94
C PHE A 86 4.26 5.21 19.48
N ALA A 87 5.26 5.39 18.62
CA ALA A 87 6.51 6.05 19.00
C ALA A 87 6.30 7.51 19.42
N GLU A 88 5.43 8.25 18.71
CA GLU A 88 5.06 9.63 19.04
C GLU A 88 4.42 9.72 20.43
N GLN A 89 3.49 8.82 20.74
CA GLN A 89 2.84 8.75 22.05
C GLN A 89 3.85 8.45 23.18
N ASP A 90 4.78 7.52 22.95
CA ASP A 90 5.83 7.17 23.91
C ASP A 90 6.80 8.33 24.16
N ALA A 91 7.20 9.04 23.09
CA ALA A 91 8.07 10.20 23.18
C ALA A 91 7.40 11.37 23.93
N VAL A 92 6.11 11.65 23.63
CA VAL A 92 5.33 12.66 24.35
C VAL A 92 5.19 12.29 25.83
N GLY A 93 4.96 11.00 26.14
CA GLY A 93 4.92 10.50 27.51
C GLY A 93 6.24 10.72 28.26
N SER A 94 7.36 10.40 27.61
CA SER A 94 8.71 10.58 28.17
C SER A 94 9.07 12.04 28.41
N LEU A 95 8.70 12.94 27.50
CA LEU A 95 8.94 14.39 27.64
C LEU A 95 8.04 15.06 28.68
N SER A 96 6.86 14.47 28.95
CA SER A 96 5.91 14.99 29.93
C SER A 96 6.14 14.43 31.35
N ALA A 97 7.03 13.44 31.50
CA ALA A 97 7.34 12.86 32.80
C ALA A 97 8.08 13.89 33.69
N PRO A 98 7.68 14.05 34.97
CA PRO A 98 8.38 14.95 35.88
C PRO A 98 9.82 14.47 36.10
N PRO A 99 10.80 15.38 36.32
CA PRO A 99 12.17 14.99 36.60
C PRO A 99 12.18 14.10 37.86
N THR A 100 12.66 12.87 37.71
CA THR A 100 12.84 11.95 38.82
C THR A 100 13.83 12.58 39.81
N ALA A 101 13.38 12.81 41.04
CA ALA A 101 14.24 13.32 42.11
C ALA A 101 15.46 12.39 42.27
N PRO A 102 16.68 12.93 42.44
CA PRO A 102 17.87 12.11 42.65
C PRO A 102 17.66 11.23 43.90
N PRO A 103 18.20 9.99 43.91
CA PRO A 103 18.05 9.10 45.05
C PRO A 103 18.56 9.80 46.31
N ALA A 104 17.67 9.92 47.30
CA ALA A 104 18.01 10.48 48.59
C ALA A 104 19.01 9.54 49.28
N GLY A 105 20.27 9.98 49.36
CA GLY A 105 21.25 9.43 50.29
C GLY A 105 22.40 8.66 49.65
N VAL A 106 23.54 9.35 49.55
CA VAL A 106 24.82 8.76 49.99
C VAL A 106 25.43 9.77 50.96
N ARG A 107 25.30 9.46 52.25
CA ARG A 107 26.16 9.99 53.32
C ARG A 107 26.93 8.83 53.90
#